data_AF-U5HF19-F1
#
_entry.id   AF-U5HF19-F1
#
_cell.length_a   1.000
_cell.length_b   1.000
_cell.length_c   1.000
_cell.angle_alpha   90.00
_cell.angle_beta   90.00
_cell.angle_gamma   90.00
#
_symmetry.space_group_name_H-M   'P 1'
#
loop_
_entity.id
_entity.type
_entity.pdbx_description
1 polymer ?
#
loop_
_entity_poly.entity_id
_entity_poly.type
_entity_poly.pdbx_seq_one_letter_code
_entity_poly.pdbx_strand_id
1 'polypeptide(L)'
;MTSTTTANGQSDPSSSSCLAFQDEFTNSHGGRCFFVAVEPVFEEQISQLATVIARSSATALTEAQRTDYVQQHTTTARQASPSKPVTEDDAALDESTTPPTPPVTEDQLEQRRTVLEQLLRDLKGVRIQALDREFQGFAHLFLSLILSTYKVPDQAFSKTILDLVDTLAFSQGKNVQPTLSTRYATLANVFNSLDTHEKVFDGLRLQVVEKLVEAAAQNDDYLVIEPVVRSLETWLVQWGFAGEAISNENRQKGDEAVLKIVTLLNKGQQIVPRLTLVEKDLLIGHLSHADTEAGSKTQNELASHLIALVLRLPNEYDFTTLSNLQALQQPSTQVLSQVLNVFLQPGSTVQDLDQLLSSDSVVPQLESFGLEVEKLKNKLRLINLSELCSTRVGQRVPYNEISKVLNLSISTNEGGEGEEEELVENWVIDAIRAGLVSGRLQSSETKFWVTKATSPRSFGKDEWEVLEKRLREWRGSLDSILESVKRGLAGGVAQAGAQDVVVSSRSAGAGGREATNEKEMIAV
;
A
#
# COMPACT_ATOMS: atom_id res chain seq x y z
N MET A 1 26.67 -36.58 -25.99
CA MET A 1 25.71 -37.63 -25.61
C MET A 1 25.02 -37.18 -24.34
N THR A 2 23.70 -37.34 -24.33
CA THR A 2 22.72 -36.97 -23.32
C THR A 2 23.11 -37.31 -21.88
N SER A 3 22.91 -36.37 -20.94
CA SER A 3 22.52 -36.66 -19.55
C SER A 3 21.86 -35.44 -18.92
N THR A 4 20.54 -35.40 -19.07
CA THR A 4 19.59 -34.70 -18.22
C THR A 4 19.69 -35.22 -16.79
N THR A 5 19.77 -34.34 -15.80
CA THR A 5 19.41 -34.67 -14.40
C THR A 5 18.51 -33.57 -13.90
N THR A 6 17.21 -33.85 -13.98
CA THR A 6 16.13 -33.17 -13.29
C THR A 6 16.19 -33.55 -11.81
N ALA A 7 16.48 -32.58 -10.93
CA ALA A 7 16.23 -32.73 -9.50
C ALA A 7 14.88 -32.07 -9.17
N ASN A 8 13.88 -32.92 -8.99
CA ASN A 8 12.57 -32.58 -8.45
C ASN A 8 12.73 -32.17 -6.98
N GLY A 9 12.47 -30.91 -6.65
CA GLY A 9 12.34 -30.42 -5.28
C GLY A 9 10.94 -29.84 -5.09
N GLN A 10 10.12 -30.53 -4.29
CA GLN A 10 8.76 -30.11 -3.94
C GLN A 10 8.75 -28.67 -3.41
N SER A 11 7.98 -27.82 -4.08
CA SER A 11 7.63 -26.49 -3.62
C SER A 11 6.66 -26.62 -2.45
N ASP A 12 7.13 -26.39 -1.23
CA ASP A 12 6.26 -26.09 -0.09
C ASP A 12 5.54 -24.76 -0.35
N PRO A 13 4.21 -24.71 -0.31
CA PRO A 13 3.43 -23.52 -0.68
C PRO A 13 3.46 -22.38 0.37
N SER A 14 4.29 -22.48 1.41
CA SER A 14 4.35 -21.51 2.52
C SER A 14 5.51 -20.50 2.43
N SER A 15 6.42 -20.63 1.45
CA SER A 15 7.59 -19.75 1.31
C SER A 15 7.39 -18.57 0.34
N SER A 16 6.27 -18.54 -0.38
CA SER A 16 6.03 -17.57 -1.47
C SER A 16 5.60 -16.18 -1.01
N SER A 17 5.38 -15.96 0.29
CA SER A 17 4.82 -14.70 0.83
C SER A 17 5.86 -13.68 1.30
N CYS A 18 7.17 -13.96 1.19
CA CYS A 18 8.22 -13.11 1.78
C CYS A 18 9.10 -12.37 0.76
N LEU A 19 8.88 -12.55 -0.55
CA LEU A 19 9.70 -11.91 -1.59
C LEU A 19 8.97 -10.69 -2.19
N ALA A 20 9.39 -9.48 -1.83
CA ALA A 20 9.09 -8.31 -2.68
C ALA A 20 9.98 -8.31 -3.92
N PHE A 21 9.54 -7.55 -4.91
CA PHE A 21 10.20 -7.41 -6.20
C PHE A 21 10.19 -8.77 -6.94
N GLN A 22 9.01 -9.28 -7.29
CA GLN A 22 8.90 -10.34 -8.30
C GLN A 22 8.74 -9.67 -9.67
N ASP A 23 9.86 -9.31 -10.28
CA ASP A 23 9.96 -9.07 -11.71
C ASP A 23 10.84 -10.19 -12.31
N GLU A 24 10.79 -10.42 -13.62
CA GLU A 24 11.57 -11.50 -14.28
C GLU A 24 13.08 -11.44 -13.98
N PHE A 25 13.58 -10.29 -13.50
CA PHE A 25 14.98 -10.02 -13.16
C PHE A 25 15.35 -10.12 -11.67
N THR A 26 14.39 -10.29 -10.76
CA THR A 26 14.60 -10.18 -9.30
C THR A 26 14.20 -11.43 -8.51
N ASN A 27 13.93 -12.53 -9.20
CA ASN A 27 13.68 -13.84 -8.58
C ASN A 27 14.90 -14.28 -7.75
N SER A 28 14.76 -14.24 -6.41
CA SER A 28 15.65 -14.98 -5.52
C SER A 28 15.03 -16.35 -5.24
N HIS A 29 15.76 -17.42 -5.55
CA HIS A 29 15.39 -18.76 -5.16
C HIS A 29 15.61 -18.94 -3.65
N GLY A 30 14.62 -18.55 -2.85
CA GLY A 30 14.55 -18.87 -1.42
C GLY A 30 15.63 -18.23 -0.55
N GLY A 31 15.86 -16.92 -0.69
CA GLY A 31 16.80 -16.19 0.18
C GLY A 31 18.27 -16.56 -0.01
N ARG A 32 18.59 -17.37 -1.02
CA ARG A 32 19.96 -17.66 -1.45
C ARG A 32 20.11 -17.21 -2.89
N CYS A 33 20.70 -16.03 -3.07
CA CYS A 33 21.26 -15.65 -4.36
C CYS A 33 22.37 -16.66 -4.67
N PHE A 34 22.11 -17.65 -5.52
CA PHE A 34 23.16 -18.50 -6.07
C PHE A 34 23.99 -17.64 -7.01
N PHE A 35 25.02 -16.98 -6.47
CA PHE A 35 26.10 -16.46 -7.29
C PHE A 35 26.77 -17.67 -7.93
N VAL A 36 26.77 -17.75 -9.26
CA VAL A 36 27.53 -18.76 -9.98
C VAL A 36 28.99 -18.54 -9.61
N ALA A 37 29.49 -19.35 -8.68
CA ALA A 37 30.88 -19.38 -8.26
C ALA A 37 31.72 -20.02 -9.37
N VAL A 38 31.89 -19.30 -10.48
CA VAL A 38 33.24 -19.26 -11.05
C VAL A 38 33.98 -18.46 -9.99
N GLU A 39 34.89 -19.05 -9.22
CA GLU A 39 35.69 -18.32 -8.22
C GLU A 39 36.87 -17.65 -8.95
N PRO A 40 36.76 -16.39 -9.43
CA PRO A 40 37.97 -15.63 -9.69
C PRO A 40 38.69 -15.43 -8.37
N VAL A 41 40.02 -15.46 -8.42
CA VAL A 41 40.89 -15.26 -7.26
C VAL A 41 40.48 -13.96 -6.55
N PHE A 42 40.44 -13.93 -5.21
CA PHE A 42 40.06 -12.75 -4.42
C PHE A 42 40.79 -11.46 -4.87
N GLU A 43 42.04 -11.61 -5.31
CA GLU A 43 42.86 -10.54 -5.92
C GLU A 43 42.19 -9.92 -7.17
N GLU A 44 41.68 -10.75 -8.09
CA GLU A 44 41.01 -10.28 -9.31
C GLU A 44 39.68 -9.60 -9.00
N GLN A 45 38.94 -10.11 -8.01
CA GLN A 45 37.69 -9.51 -7.55
C GLN A 45 37.92 -8.10 -6.99
N ILE A 46 38.93 -7.94 -6.12
CA ILE A 46 39.30 -6.63 -5.57
C ILE A 46 39.84 -5.70 -6.66
N SER A 47 40.61 -6.21 -7.61
CA SER A 47 41.10 -5.42 -8.75
C SER A 47 39.97 -4.86 -9.61
N GLN A 48 38.94 -5.66 -9.90
CA GLN A 48 37.74 -5.22 -10.62
C GLN A 48 36.99 -4.13 -9.85
N LEU A 49 36.77 -4.31 -8.55
CA LEU A 49 36.12 -3.31 -7.70
C LEU A 49 36.94 -2.01 -7.65
N ALA A 50 38.24 -2.09 -7.39
CA ALA A 50 39.14 -0.94 -7.32
C ALA A 50 39.19 -0.18 -8.65
N THR A 51 39.10 -0.88 -9.78
CA THR A 51 39.05 -0.24 -11.11
C THR A 51 37.78 0.59 -11.28
N VAL A 52 36.61 0.07 -10.89
CA VAL A 52 35.35 0.83 -10.94
C VAL A 52 35.40 2.04 -10.00
N ILE A 53 35.93 1.85 -8.78
CA ILE A 53 36.09 2.91 -7.77
C ILE A 53 37.01 4.01 -8.26
N ALA A 54 38.20 3.66 -8.79
CA ALA A 54 39.17 4.61 -9.32
C ALA A 54 38.64 5.42 -10.52
N ARG A 55 37.77 4.83 -11.35
CA ARG A 55 37.05 5.56 -12.41
C ARG A 55 36.02 6.53 -11.84
N SER A 56 35.38 6.16 -10.74
CA SER A 56 34.31 6.95 -10.13
C SER A 56 34.80 8.13 -9.28
N SER A 57 35.99 8.04 -8.68
CA SER A 57 36.62 9.10 -7.87
C SER A 57 37.23 10.24 -8.70
N ALA A 58 37.07 10.21 -10.02
CA ALA A 58 37.88 10.90 -11.01
C ALA A 58 37.57 12.39 -11.26
N THR A 59 37.07 13.14 -10.28
CA THR A 59 37.12 14.61 -10.41
C THR A 59 38.53 15.16 -10.06
N ALA A 60 39.45 14.36 -9.51
CA ALA A 60 40.75 14.84 -9.03
C ALA A 60 42.01 14.01 -9.36
N LEU A 61 41.91 12.78 -9.90
CA LEU A 61 43.07 11.87 -10.03
C LEU A 61 43.55 11.64 -11.48
N THR A 62 44.86 11.75 -11.66
CA THR A 62 45.58 11.46 -12.93
C THR A 62 45.53 9.96 -13.25
N GLU A 63 45.63 9.57 -14.53
CA GLU A 63 45.61 8.17 -14.96
C GLU A 63 46.67 7.29 -14.27
N ALA A 64 47.88 7.82 -14.03
CA ALA A 64 48.92 7.14 -13.26
C ALA A 64 48.52 6.90 -11.78
N GLN A 65 47.85 7.86 -11.15
CA GLN A 65 47.39 7.71 -9.77
C GLN A 65 46.25 6.69 -9.65
N ARG A 66 45.46 6.52 -10.71
CA ARG A 66 44.42 5.46 -10.78
C ARG A 66 45.05 4.07 -10.88
N THR A 67 46.10 3.91 -11.67
CA THR A 67 46.83 2.62 -11.77
C THR A 67 47.55 2.29 -10.47
N ASP A 68 48.15 3.27 -9.81
CA ASP A 68 48.83 3.08 -8.53
C ASP A 68 47.84 2.66 -7.42
N TYR A 69 46.65 3.28 -7.38
CA TYR A 69 45.57 2.93 -6.46
C TYR A 69 45.11 1.47 -6.66
N VAL A 70 44.86 1.05 -7.90
CA VAL A 70 44.47 -0.34 -8.21
C VAL A 70 45.57 -1.31 -7.79
N GLN A 71 46.84 -1.00 -8.07
CA GLN A 71 47.97 -1.85 -7.68
C GLN A 71 48.13 -1.95 -6.15
N GLN A 72 47.91 -0.87 -5.40
CA GLN A 72 47.99 -0.86 -3.94
C GLN A 72 46.92 -1.77 -3.31
N HIS A 73 45.66 -1.66 -3.75
CA HIS A 73 44.58 -2.49 -3.24
C HIS A 73 44.71 -3.95 -3.67
N THR A 74 45.20 -4.21 -4.88
CA THR A 74 45.48 -5.56 -5.39
C THR A 74 46.61 -6.22 -4.57
N THR A 75 47.69 -5.48 -4.26
CA THR A 75 48.79 -5.97 -3.43
C THR A 75 48.34 -6.28 -2.01
N THR A 76 47.49 -5.42 -1.42
CA THR A 76 46.89 -5.66 -0.10
C THR A 76 45.97 -6.88 -0.10
N ALA A 77 45.19 -7.08 -1.16
CA ALA A 77 44.32 -8.25 -1.31
C ALA A 77 45.12 -9.56 -1.45
N ARG A 78 46.25 -9.51 -2.17
CA ARG A 78 47.17 -10.66 -2.31
C ARG A 78 47.85 -11.02 -0.99
N GLN A 79 48.14 -10.04 -0.14
CA GLN A 79 48.63 -10.27 1.22
C GLN A 79 47.55 -10.88 2.13
N ALA A 80 46.29 -10.46 1.96
CA ALA A 80 45.14 -10.97 2.72
C ALA A 80 44.73 -12.40 2.37
N SER A 81 45.07 -12.88 1.17
CA SER A 81 44.80 -14.24 0.72
C SER A 81 45.90 -14.70 -0.24
N PRO A 82 47.03 -15.18 0.29
CA PRO A 82 48.08 -15.74 -0.56
C PRO A 82 47.54 -16.99 -1.23
N SER A 83 47.23 -16.88 -2.53
CA SER A 83 47.04 -18.04 -3.40
C SER A 83 48.33 -18.84 -3.37
N LYS A 84 48.21 -20.16 -3.11
CA LYS A 84 49.34 -21.07 -3.24
C LYS A 84 49.88 -20.92 -4.66
N PRO A 85 51.17 -20.64 -4.88
CA PRO A 85 51.70 -20.57 -6.23
C PRO A 85 51.47 -21.93 -6.89
N VAL A 86 50.78 -21.94 -8.03
CA VAL A 86 50.73 -23.13 -8.90
C VAL A 86 52.18 -23.44 -9.23
N THR A 87 52.70 -24.49 -8.62
CA THR A 87 54.05 -24.97 -8.94
C THR A 87 53.91 -25.80 -10.20
N GLU A 88 54.91 -25.81 -11.07
CA GLU A 88 54.85 -26.48 -12.39
C GLU A 88 54.48 -27.99 -12.31
N ASP A 89 54.52 -28.60 -11.13
CA ASP A 89 54.07 -29.98 -10.87
C ASP A 89 52.53 -30.18 -10.82
N ASP A 90 51.72 -29.12 -10.67
CA ASP A 90 50.24 -29.23 -10.68
C ASP A 90 49.65 -29.18 -12.11
N ALA A 91 50.46 -28.84 -13.13
CA ALA A 91 50.01 -28.76 -14.53
C ALA A 91 49.77 -30.13 -15.19
N ALA A 92 50.05 -31.23 -14.48
CA ALA A 92 49.96 -32.60 -15.00
C ALA A 92 48.77 -33.41 -14.45
N LEU A 93 47.87 -32.80 -13.66
CA LEU A 93 46.70 -33.49 -13.12
C LEU A 93 45.42 -33.07 -13.87
N ASP A 94 44.73 -34.10 -14.39
CA ASP A 94 43.48 -34.03 -15.15
C ASP A 94 42.44 -33.05 -14.58
N GLU A 95 41.76 -32.38 -15.52
CA GLU A 95 40.75 -31.32 -15.37
C GLU A 95 39.47 -31.70 -14.59
N SER A 96 39.43 -32.83 -13.87
CA SER A 96 38.22 -33.35 -13.21
C SER A 96 38.31 -33.53 -11.69
N THR A 97 39.39 -33.09 -11.03
CA THR A 97 39.48 -33.19 -9.57
C THR A 97 40.18 -31.98 -8.97
N THR A 98 39.48 -30.84 -8.85
CA THR A 98 39.92 -29.75 -7.98
C THR A 98 39.88 -30.25 -6.52
N PRO A 99 41.02 -30.32 -5.80
CA PRO A 99 40.96 -30.57 -4.37
C PRO A 99 40.24 -29.38 -3.70
N PRO A 100 39.40 -29.61 -2.68
CA PRO A 100 38.75 -28.53 -1.95
C PRO A 100 39.82 -27.62 -1.35
N THR A 101 39.79 -26.34 -1.73
CA THR A 101 40.62 -25.27 -1.17
C THR A 101 40.55 -25.34 0.36
N PRO A 102 41.67 -25.28 1.10
CA PRO A 102 41.63 -25.31 2.56
C PRO A 102 40.72 -24.18 3.07
N PRO A 103 39.95 -24.41 4.15
CA PRO A 103 39.07 -23.39 4.70
C PRO A 103 39.89 -22.13 5.03
N VAL A 104 39.42 -20.99 4.55
CA VAL A 104 40.02 -19.67 4.79
C VAL A 104 40.21 -19.48 6.30
N THR A 105 41.43 -19.15 6.73
CA THR A 105 41.74 -18.96 8.15
C THR A 105 41.01 -17.73 8.69
N GLU A 106 40.64 -17.71 9.98
CA GLU A 106 39.96 -16.58 10.62
C GLU A 106 40.72 -15.25 10.45
N ASP A 107 42.05 -15.28 10.54
CA ASP A 107 42.93 -14.12 10.28
C ASP A 107 42.81 -13.60 8.82
N GLN A 108 42.61 -14.49 7.86
CA GLN A 108 42.43 -14.11 6.44
C GLN A 108 41.06 -13.44 6.25
N LEU A 109 40.03 -13.87 6.97
CA LEU A 109 38.72 -13.23 6.95
C LEU A 109 38.79 -11.81 7.52
N GLU A 110 39.51 -11.58 8.62
CA GLU A 110 39.69 -10.23 9.20
C GLU A 110 40.44 -9.27 8.26
N GLN A 111 41.47 -9.77 7.58
CA GLN A 111 42.20 -8.98 6.58
C GLN A 111 41.32 -8.64 5.38
N ARG A 112 40.48 -9.58 4.91
CA ARG A 112 39.48 -9.32 3.88
C ARG A 112 38.46 -8.26 4.31
N ARG A 113 37.98 -8.30 5.56
CA ARG A 113 37.07 -7.27 6.12
C ARG A 113 37.70 -5.89 6.09
N THR A 114 38.96 -5.79 6.51
CA THR A 114 39.69 -4.51 6.54
C THR A 114 39.81 -3.90 5.14
N VAL A 115 40.09 -4.71 4.12
CA VAL A 115 40.16 -4.27 2.72
C VAL A 115 38.78 -3.79 2.24
N LEU A 116 37.71 -4.54 2.51
CA LEU A 116 36.34 -4.16 2.12
C LEU A 116 35.91 -2.85 2.80
N GLU A 117 36.20 -2.67 4.08
CA GLU A 117 35.90 -1.44 4.82
C GLU A 117 36.71 -0.24 4.35
N GLN A 118 37.93 -0.44 3.85
CA GLN A 118 38.71 0.62 3.21
C GLN A 118 38.07 1.03 1.87
N LEU A 119 37.75 0.08 1.00
CA LEU A 119 37.09 0.36 -0.29
C LEU A 119 35.73 1.04 -0.09
N LEU A 120 34.98 0.64 0.93
CA LEU A 120 33.68 1.24 1.22
C LEU A 120 33.80 2.66 1.77
N ARG A 121 34.85 2.96 2.56
CA ARG A 121 35.16 4.33 2.99
C ARG A 121 35.52 5.21 1.80
N ASP A 122 36.29 4.70 0.85
CA ASP A 122 36.67 5.43 -0.36
C ASP A 122 35.47 5.71 -1.28
N LEU A 123 34.41 4.91 -1.18
CA LEU A 123 33.14 5.09 -1.89
C LEU A 123 32.19 6.10 -1.23
N LYS A 124 32.39 6.47 0.05
CA LYS A 124 31.48 7.38 0.75
C LYS A 124 31.48 8.76 0.11
N GLY A 125 30.32 9.16 -0.43
CA GLY A 125 30.14 10.44 -1.11
C GLY A 125 30.68 10.50 -2.55
N VAL A 126 31.16 9.37 -3.08
CA VAL A 126 31.62 9.26 -4.47
C VAL A 126 30.52 8.69 -5.34
N ARG A 127 30.26 9.36 -6.47
CA ARG A 127 29.28 8.90 -7.46
C ARG A 127 29.90 7.80 -8.32
N ILE A 128 29.36 6.58 -8.24
CA ILE A 128 29.76 5.48 -9.12
C ILE A 128 29.36 5.82 -10.57
N GLN A 129 30.37 6.11 -11.40
CA GLN A 129 30.23 6.32 -12.83
C GLN A 129 30.43 4.99 -13.53
N ALA A 130 29.33 4.30 -13.83
CA ALA A 130 29.32 3.01 -14.51
C ALA A 130 28.09 2.89 -15.41
N LEU A 131 28.17 2.01 -16.41
CA LEU A 131 26.99 1.56 -17.16
C LEU A 131 26.09 0.71 -16.25
N ASP A 132 24.79 0.64 -16.56
CA ASP A 132 23.81 -0.10 -15.76
C ASP A 132 24.24 -1.56 -15.47
N ARG A 133 24.70 -2.29 -16.49
CA ARG A 133 25.19 -3.67 -16.33
C ARG A 133 26.46 -3.76 -15.49
N GLU A 134 27.38 -2.81 -15.64
CA GLU A 134 28.62 -2.76 -14.85
C GLU A 134 28.30 -2.43 -13.39
N PHE A 135 27.34 -1.55 -13.15
CA PHE A 135 26.90 -1.16 -11.81
C PHE A 135 26.22 -2.33 -11.07
N GLN A 136 25.33 -3.06 -11.74
CA GLN A 136 24.71 -4.24 -11.17
C GLN A 136 25.75 -5.33 -10.85
N GLY A 137 26.68 -5.60 -11.77
CA GLY A 137 27.78 -6.55 -11.55
C GLY A 137 28.69 -6.13 -10.39
N PHE A 138 29.00 -4.84 -10.28
CA PHE A 138 29.77 -4.28 -9.17
C PHE A 138 29.07 -4.48 -7.82
N ALA A 139 27.79 -4.13 -7.73
CA ALA A 139 27.00 -4.29 -6.50
C ALA A 139 26.89 -5.77 -6.08
N HIS A 140 26.62 -6.66 -7.05
CA HIS A 140 26.53 -8.10 -6.82
C HIS A 140 27.86 -8.71 -6.36
N LEU A 141 28.98 -8.30 -6.97
CA LEU A 141 30.31 -8.74 -6.57
C LEU A 141 30.59 -8.30 -5.13
N PHE A 142 30.40 -7.02 -4.82
CA PHE A 142 30.63 -6.48 -3.48
C PHE A 142 29.77 -7.19 -2.43
N LEU A 143 28.48 -7.42 -2.73
CA LEU A 143 27.56 -8.15 -1.88
C LEU A 143 28.02 -9.60 -1.64
N SER A 144 28.43 -10.33 -2.68
CA SER A 144 28.96 -11.69 -2.56
C SER A 144 30.23 -11.75 -1.70
N LEU A 145 31.10 -10.74 -1.81
CA LEU A 145 32.31 -10.62 -0.97
C LEU A 145 31.95 -10.37 0.50
N ILE A 146 30.97 -9.51 0.78
CA ILE A 146 30.49 -9.29 2.15
C ILE A 146 29.90 -10.59 2.73
N LEU A 147 28.97 -11.24 2.01
CA LEU A 147 28.31 -12.46 2.47
C LEU A 147 29.28 -13.63 2.70
N SER A 148 30.37 -13.70 1.93
CA SER A 148 31.40 -14.74 2.10
C SER A 148 32.42 -14.45 3.21
N THR A 149 32.60 -13.17 3.58
CA THR A 149 33.67 -12.74 4.51
C THR A 149 33.17 -12.58 5.95
N TYR A 150 31.93 -12.16 6.13
CA TYR A 150 31.35 -11.94 7.44
C TYR A 150 30.64 -13.19 7.94
N LYS A 151 30.82 -13.52 9.22
CA LYS A 151 30.01 -14.51 9.92
C LYS A 151 28.78 -13.79 10.47
N VAL A 152 27.64 -14.47 10.39
CA VAL A 152 26.37 -13.96 10.93
C VAL A 152 26.34 -14.22 12.45
N PRO A 153 25.96 -13.27 13.33
CA PRO A 153 25.59 -11.87 13.09
C PRO A 153 26.59 -10.89 13.75
N ASP A 154 27.68 -10.55 13.05
CA ASP A 154 28.58 -9.48 13.51
C ASP A 154 27.94 -8.09 13.31
N GLN A 155 27.96 -7.21 14.32
CA GLN A 155 27.49 -5.81 14.18
C GLN A 155 28.20 -5.06 13.04
N ALA A 156 29.45 -5.44 12.76
CA ALA A 156 30.23 -4.93 11.64
C ALA A 156 29.58 -5.26 10.29
N PHE A 157 28.94 -6.43 10.14
CA PHE A 157 28.23 -6.80 8.91
C PHE A 157 27.08 -5.84 8.61
N SER A 158 26.22 -5.57 9.60
CA SER A 158 25.08 -4.67 9.45
C SER A 158 25.52 -3.27 9.04
N LYS A 159 26.60 -2.76 9.65
CA LYS A 159 27.16 -1.45 9.29
C LYS A 159 27.69 -1.43 7.86
N THR A 160 28.43 -2.45 7.45
CA THR A 160 28.99 -2.56 6.09
C THR A 160 27.90 -2.66 5.02
N ILE A 161 26.81 -3.39 5.28
CA ILE A 161 25.66 -3.46 4.36
C ILE A 161 24.95 -2.10 4.26
N LEU A 162 24.73 -1.41 5.38
CA LEU A 162 24.09 -0.08 5.35
C LEU A 162 24.95 0.95 4.63
N ASP A 163 26.26 0.95 4.89
CA ASP A 163 27.20 1.81 4.18
C ASP A 163 27.18 1.49 2.66
N LEU A 164 27.07 0.22 2.26
CA LEU A 164 26.90 -0.17 0.86
C LEU A 164 25.57 0.36 0.29
N VAL A 165 24.46 0.19 1.00
CA VAL A 165 23.15 0.68 0.58
C VAL A 165 23.16 2.20 0.39
N ASP A 166 23.77 2.95 1.31
CA ASP A 166 23.93 4.40 1.19
C ASP A 166 24.74 4.78 -0.06
N THR A 167 25.82 4.05 -0.38
CA THR A 167 26.60 4.30 -1.60
C THR A 167 25.84 3.98 -2.89
N LEU A 168 25.03 2.92 -2.90
CA LEU A 168 24.23 2.52 -4.07
C LEU A 168 23.03 3.47 -4.29
N ALA A 169 22.43 3.93 -3.19
CA ALA A 169 21.33 4.88 -3.17
C ALA A 169 21.75 6.30 -3.59
N PHE A 170 23.02 6.67 -3.38
CA PHE A 170 23.54 8.00 -3.73
C PHE A 170 23.40 8.30 -5.23
N SER A 171 22.58 9.30 -5.56
CA SER A 171 22.31 9.77 -6.92
C SER A 171 22.39 11.30 -7.00
N GLN A 172 22.85 11.83 -8.14
CA GLN A 172 22.92 13.27 -8.44
C GLN A 172 22.10 13.61 -9.70
N GLY A 173 20.86 13.14 -9.75
CA GLY A 173 19.88 13.54 -10.76
C GLY A 173 19.31 12.40 -11.61
N LYS A 174 18.13 12.65 -12.19
CA LYS A 174 17.26 11.66 -12.85
C LYS A 174 17.84 11.04 -14.13
N ASN A 175 18.70 11.77 -14.86
CA ASN A 175 19.13 11.43 -16.22
C ASN A 175 20.59 10.94 -16.32
N VAL A 176 21.23 10.61 -15.20
CA VAL A 176 22.67 10.34 -15.19
C VAL A 176 22.95 8.87 -14.87
N GLN A 177 23.68 8.19 -15.76
CA GLN A 177 24.05 6.77 -15.66
C GLN A 177 24.88 6.46 -14.40
N PRO A 178 24.56 5.42 -13.61
CA PRO A 178 23.54 4.41 -13.84
C PRO A 178 22.11 4.88 -13.54
N THR A 179 21.16 4.36 -14.31
CA THR A 179 19.73 4.70 -14.25
C THR A 179 19.14 4.44 -12.87
N LEU A 180 18.15 5.25 -12.48
CA LEU A 180 17.46 5.11 -11.19
C LEU A 180 16.81 3.72 -11.06
N SER A 181 16.21 3.20 -12.13
CA SER A 181 15.63 1.85 -12.16
C SER A 181 16.65 0.76 -11.83
N THR A 182 17.85 0.83 -12.41
CA THR A 182 18.93 -0.13 -12.10
C THR A 182 19.36 -0.02 -10.64
N ARG A 183 19.42 1.19 -10.08
CA ARG A 183 19.73 1.40 -8.66
C ARG A 183 18.69 0.76 -7.75
N TYR A 184 17.41 1.01 -7.99
CA TYR A 184 16.36 0.37 -7.21
C TYR A 184 16.35 -1.15 -7.36
N ALA A 185 16.60 -1.67 -8.57
CA ALA A 185 16.73 -3.12 -8.79
C ALA A 185 17.93 -3.71 -8.03
N THR A 186 19.08 -3.02 -7.98
CA THR A 186 20.23 -3.47 -7.18
C THR A 186 19.94 -3.42 -5.68
N LEU A 187 19.25 -2.39 -5.19
CA LEU A 187 18.85 -2.28 -3.78
C LEU A 187 17.82 -3.37 -3.40
N ALA A 188 16.87 -3.65 -4.28
CA ALA A 188 15.94 -4.77 -4.15
C ALA A 188 16.66 -6.12 -4.08
N ASN A 189 17.69 -6.32 -4.92
CA ASN A 189 18.52 -7.52 -4.87
C ASN A 189 19.30 -7.62 -3.56
N VAL A 190 19.84 -6.51 -3.03
CA VAL A 190 20.47 -6.49 -1.70
C VAL A 190 19.47 -6.91 -0.63
N PHE A 191 18.25 -6.35 -0.64
CA PHE A 191 17.19 -6.74 0.30
C PHE A 191 16.85 -8.24 0.20
N ASN A 192 16.69 -8.76 -1.03
CA ASN A 192 16.35 -10.16 -1.30
C ASN A 192 17.49 -11.15 -1.00
N SER A 193 18.73 -10.66 -0.87
CA SER A 193 19.91 -11.48 -0.54
C SER A 193 20.11 -11.72 0.96
N LEU A 194 19.46 -10.93 1.81
CA LEU A 194 19.53 -11.10 3.26
C LEU A 194 18.71 -12.34 3.66
N ASP A 195 19.20 -13.11 4.63
CA ASP A 195 18.59 -14.40 5.04
C ASP A 195 17.33 -14.22 5.89
N THR A 196 16.19 -14.77 5.44
CA THR A 196 14.87 -14.62 6.07
C THR A 196 14.67 -15.50 7.30
N HIS A 197 15.60 -16.42 7.58
CA HIS A 197 15.46 -17.37 8.68
C HIS A 197 15.93 -16.83 10.03
N GLU A 198 16.84 -15.86 10.05
CA GLU A 198 17.39 -15.30 11.29
C GLU A 198 16.79 -13.93 11.63
N LYS A 199 16.20 -13.84 12.83
CA LYS A 199 15.58 -12.61 13.36
C LYS A 199 16.52 -11.41 13.47
N VAL A 200 17.83 -11.64 13.45
CA VAL A 200 18.82 -10.56 13.56
C VAL A 200 18.86 -9.70 12.28
N PHE A 201 18.50 -10.27 11.13
CA PHE A 201 18.43 -9.54 9.86
C PHE A 201 17.18 -8.70 9.69
N ASP A 202 16.14 -8.93 10.49
CA ASP A 202 14.87 -8.24 10.32
C ASP A 202 15.00 -6.73 10.60
N GLY A 203 15.80 -6.35 11.60
CA GLY A 203 16.14 -4.94 11.85
C GLY A 203 17.02 -4.32 10.77
N LEU A 204 17.86 -5.12 10.09
CA LEU A 204 18.66 -4.65 8.96
C LEU A 204 17.78 -4.44 7.72
N ARG A 205 16.87 -5.37 7.43
CA ARG A 205 15.89 -5.27 6.35
C ARG A 205 15.04 -4.00 6.45
N LEU A 206 14.54 -3.70 7.65
CA LEU A 206 13.75 -2.50 7.89
C LEU A 206 14.55 -1.24 7.52
N GLN A 207 15.81 -1.15 7.96
CA GLN A 207 16.68 -0.03 7.62
C GLN A 207 16.98 0.06 6.11
N VAL A 208 17.14 -1.08 5.41
CA VAL A 208 17.30 -1.08 3.94
C VAL A 208 16.03 -0.55 3.26
N VAL A 209 14.84 -0.92 3.74
CA VAL A 209 13.57 -0.38 3.23
C VAL A 209 13.45 1.12 3.50
N GLU A 210 13.79 1.59 4.70
CA GLU A 210 13.82 3.03 5.01
C GLU A 210 14.72 3.80 4.05
N LYS A 211 15.91 3.27 3.77
CA LYS A 211 16.86 3.88 2.82
C LYS A 211 16.37 3.86 1.38
N LEU A 212 15.70 2.79 0.96
CA LEU A 212 15.10 2.72 -0.37
C LEU A 212 14.00 3.79 -0.53
N VAL A 213 13.13 3.94 0.47
CA VAL A 213 12.07 4.96 0.47
C VAL A 213 12.66 6.37 0.50
N GLU A 214 13.70 6.60 1.32
CA GLU A 214 14.44 7.87 1.38
C GLU A 214 15.05 8.24 0.02
N ALA A 215 15.72 7.29 -0.62
CA ALA A 215 16.32 7.47 -1.94
C ALA A 215 15.27 7.76 -3.02
N ALA A 216 14.14 7.05 -2.98
CA ALA A 216 13.05 7.26 -3.92
C ALA A 216 12.36 8.62 -3.73
N ALA A 217 12.18 9.06 -2.48
CA ALA A 217 11.64 10.38 -2.16
C ALA A 217 12.58 11.53 -2.61
N GLN A 218 13.90 11.36 -2.47
CA GLN A 218 14.89 12.34 -2.97
C GLN A 218 14.85 12.50 -4.50
N ASN A 219 14.49 11.44 -5.22
CA ASN A 219 14.41 11.43 -6.69
C ASN A 219 12.99 11.63 -7.23
N ASP A 220 12.00 11.94 -6.39
CA ASP A 220 10.57 12.01 -6.71
C ASP A 220 9.99 10.78 -7.46
N ASP A 221 10.57 9.60 -7.28
CA ASP A 221 10.16 8.37 -7.97
C ASP A 221 9.36 7.45 -7.05
N TYR A 222 8.12 7.85 -6.77
CA TYR A 222 7.25 7.18 -5.80
C TYR A 222 6.60 5.90 -6.35
N LEU A 223 6.60 5.67 -7.67
CA LEU A 223 5.96 4.50 -8.29
C LEU A 223 6.66 3.19 -7.94
N VAL A 224 8.00 3.23 -7.82
CA VAL A 224 8.81 2.06 -7.48
C VAL A 224 8.54 1.57 -6.05
N ILE A 225 8.06 2.45 -5.17
CA ILE A 225 7.84 2.16 -3.76
C ILE A 225 6.48 1.48 -3.52
N GLU A 226 5.49 1.64 -4.41
CA GLU A 226 4.12 1.15 -4.19
C GLU A 226 4.05 -0.33 -3.75
N PRO A 227 4.75 -1.28 -4.39
CA PRO A 227 4.72 -2.69 -3.98
C PRO A 227 5.30 -2.90 -2.58
N VAL A 228 6.36 -2.16 -2.24
CA VAL A 228 7.06 -2.22 -0.95
C VAL A 228 6.16 -1.76 0.18
N VAL A 229 5.45 -0.64 -0.01
CA VAL A 229 4.52 -0.10 1.00
C VAL A 229 3.35 -1.07 1.23
N ARG A 230 2.83 -1.71 0.18
CA ARG A 230 1.73 -2.69 0.31
C ARG A 230 2.13 -3.94 1.08
N SER A 231 3.37 -4.42 0.92
CA SER A 231 3.87 -5.58 1.66
C SER A 231 4.44 -5.24 3.04
N LEU A 232 4.72 -3.96 3.32
CA LEU A 232 5.39 -3.51 4.53
C LEU A 232 4.66 -3.97 5.80
N GLU A 233 3.34 -3.85 5.87
CA GLU A 233 2.58 -4.29 7.06
C GLU A 233 2.77 -5.79 7.32
N THR A 234 2.70 -6.60 6.26
CA THR A 234 2.90 -8.04 6.38
C THR A 234 4.32 -8.36 6.87
N TRP A 235 5.32 -7.61 6.43
CA TRP A 235 6.69 -7.77 6.89
C TRP A 235 6.91 -7.30 8.32
N LEU A 236 6.34 -6.15 8.72
CA LEU A 236 6.43 -5.65 10.09
C LEU A 236 5.85 -6.68 11.07
N VAL A 237 4.77 -7.35 10.69
CA VAL A 237 4.19 -8.45 11.47
C VAL A 237 5.12 -9.67 11.52
N GLN A 238 5.66 -10.09 10.37
CA GLN A 238 6.59 -11.24 10.30
C GLN A 238 7.87 -11.01 11.11
N TRP A 239 8.42 -9.80 11.05
CA TRP A 239 9.66 -9.38 11.73
C TRP A 239 9.45 -9.13 13.23
N GLY A 240 8.21 -9.14 13.72
CA GLY A 240 7.91 -8.86 15.13
C GLY A 240 8.12 -7.39 15.51
N PHE A 241 7.91 -6.48 14.55
CA PHE A 241 7.82 -5.04 14.78
C PHE A 241 6.37 -4.53 14.87
N ALA A 242 5.39 -5.31 14.40
CA ALA A 242 3.93 -5.06 14.55
C ALA A 242 3.16 -6.34 14.96
N GLY A 243 2.13 -6.23 15.82
CA GLY A 243 1.36 -7.37 16.35
C GLY A 243 1.19 -7.39 17.89
N GLU A 244 0.31 -8.28 18.38
CA GLU A 244 -0.20 -8.30 19.77
C GLU A 244 0.80 -8.74 20.86
N ALA A 245 1.93 -9.36 20.50
CA ALA A 245 2.86 -9.98 21.48
C ALA A 245 4.31 -9.49 21.31
N ILE A 246 4.53 -8.18 21.39
CA ILE A 246 5.81 -7.54 21.06
C ILE A 246 6.40 -6.76 22.23
N SER A 247 7.73 -6.74 22.31
CA SER A 247 8.46 -5.85 23.23
C SER A 247 8.27 -4.38 22.84
N ASN A 248 7.95 -3.52 23.81
CA ASN A 248 7.72 -2.08 23.61
C ASN A 248 8.82 -1.38 22.77
N GLU A 249 10.08 -1.82 22.90
CA GLU A 249 11.21 -1.23 22.14
C GLU A 249 11.14 -1.53 20.63
N ASN A 250 10.81 -2.77 20.25
CA ASN A 250 10.68 -3.15 18.84
C ASN A 250 9.47 -2.49 18.20
N ARG A 251 8.37 -2.37 18.96
CA ARG A 251 7.18 -1.66 18.51
C ARG A 251 7.47 -0.17 18.26
N GLN A 252 8.21 0.47 19.16
CA GLN A 252 8.64 1.86 18.96
C GLN A 252 9.49 2.03 17.68
N LYS A 253 10.41 1.10 17.41
CA LYS A 253 11.22 1.12 16.18
C LYS A 253 10.36 0.95 14.91
N GLY A 254 9.37 0.06 14.95
CA GLY A 254 8.39 -0.10 13.88
C GLY A 254 7.57 1.15 13.66
N ASP A 255 7.02 1.73 14.73
CA ASP A 255 6.23 2.98 14.68
C ASP A 255 7.05 4.15 14.10
N GLU A 256 8.32 4.29 14.51
CA GLU A 256 9.21 5.35 14.00
C GLU A 256 9.52 5.16 12.51
N ALA A 257 9.76 3.92 12.07
CA ALA A 257 10.01 3.60 10.68
C ALA A 257 8.78 3.91 9.80
N VAL A 258 7.58 3.49 10.23
CA VAL A 258 6.33 3.79 9.55
C VAL A 258 6.10 5.29 9.48
N LEU A 259 6.36 6.04 10.56
CA LEU A 259 6.23 7.50 10.57
C LEU A 259 7.18 8.17 9.57
N LYS A 260 8.45 7.74 9.50
CA LYS A 260 9.40 8.24 8.49
C LYS A 260 8.90 7.96 7.07
N ILE A 261 8.42 6.75 6.81
CA ILE A 261 7.92 6.37 5.49
C ILE A 261 6.71 7.22 5.14
N VAL A 262 5.71 7.30 6.01
CA VAL A 262 4.47 8.08 5.81
C VAL A 262 4.76 9.57 5.57
N THR A 263 5.67 10.17 6.32
CA THR A 263 6.06 11.59 6.11
C THR A 263 6.73 11.82 4.76
N LEU A 264 7.49 10.84 4.24
CA LEU A 264 8.04 10.89 2.89
C LEU A 264 6.97 10.67 1.81
N LEU A 265 6.04 9.74 2.02
CA LEU A 265 4.93 9.50 1.09
C LEU A 265 3.99 10.70 0.99
N ASN A 266 3.75 11.43 2.10
CA ASN A 266 2.91 12.63 2.11
C ASN A 266 3.40 13.70 1.13
N LYS A 267 4.73 13.85 0.99
CA LYS A 267 5.35 14.77 0.02
C LYS A 267 5.09 14.33 -1.42
N GLY A 268 5.03 13.02 -1.66
CA GLY A 268 4.77 12.42 -2.98
C GLY A 268 3.31 12.36 -3.40
N GLN A 269 2.35 12.61 -2.49
CA GLN A 269 0.91 12.52 -2.78
C GLN A 269 0.44 13.44 -3.91
N GLN A 270 1.09 14.59 -4.12
CA GLN A 270 0.75 15.52 -5.21
C GLN A 270 1.09 14.94 -6.59
N ILE A 271 2.08 14.06 -6.66
CA ILE A 271 2.62 13.50 -7.90
C ILE A 271 1.86 12.23 -8.27
N VAL A 272 1.57 11.37 -7.30
CA VAL A 272 0.86 10.10 -7.52
C VAL A 272 -0.34 9.97 -6.57
N PRO A 273 -1.56 10.35 -7.01
CA PRO A 273 -2.76 10.30 -6.16
C PRO A 273 -3.12 8.90 -5.64
N ARG A 274 -2.69 7.83 -6.35
CA ARG A 274 -2.94 6.44 -5.93
C ARG A 274 -2.17 6.07 -4.66
N LEU A 275 -1.05 6.74 -4.39
CA LEU A 275 -0.21 6.48 -3.21
C LEU A 275 -0.95 6.74 -1.90
N THR A 276 -1.85 7.72 -1.90
CA THR A 276 -2.66 8.09 -0.74
C THR A 276 -3.54 6.93 -0.24
N LEU A 277 -4.04 6.08 -1.15
CA LEU A 277 -4.82 4.89 -0.76
C LEU A 277 -3.92 3.83 -0.13
N VAL A 278 -2.71 3.63 -0.66
CA VAL A 278 -1.76 2.65 -0.12
C VAL A 278 -1.23 3.08 1.25
N GLU A 279 -1.00 4.38 1.45
CA GLU A 279 -0.64 4.96 2.74
C GLU A 279 -1.77 4.78 3.77
N LYS A 280 -3.04 4.97 3.35
CA LYS A 280 -4.22 4.70 4.20
C LYS A 280 -4.23 3.25 4.67
N ASP A 281 -4.09 2.31 3.74
CA ASP A 281 -4.19 0.88 4.03
C ASP A 281 -3.05 0.42 4.97
N LEU A 282 -1.83 0.93 4.77
CA LEU A 282 -0.70 0.70 5.68
C LEU A 282 -1.00 1.21 7.10
N LEU A 283 -1.45 2.46 7.22
CA LEU A 283 -1.74 3.07 8.52
C LEU A 283 -2.87 2.34 9.26
N ILE A 284 -3.92 1.92 8.55
CA ILE A 284 -5.01 1.13 9.14
C ILE A 284 -4.49 -0.23 9.63
N GLY A 285 -3.69 -0.93 8.82
CA GLY A 285 -3.07 -2.20 9.21
C GLY A 285 -2.25 -2.04 10.49
N HIS A 286 -1.31 -1.10 10.48
CA HIS A 286 -0.38 -0.89 11.58
C HIS A 286 -1.09 -0.46 12.88
N LEU A 287 -2.06 0.46 12.79
CA LEU A 287 -2.82 0.95 13.95
C LEU A 287 -3.87 -0.05 14.46
N SER A 288 -4.28 -1.05 13.66
CA SER A 288 -5.20 -2.09 14.12
C SER A 288 -4.58 -3.01 15.18
N HIS A 289 -3.27 -3.18 15.14
CA HIS A 289 -2.49 -3.99 16.07
C HIS A 289 -2.05 -3.20 17.32
N ALA A 290 -2.57 -1.98 17.52
CA ALA A 290 -2.10 -1.12 18.60
C ALA A 290 -2.77 -1.43 19.96
N ASP A 291 -1.97 -1.84 20.96
CA ASP A 291 -2.47 -2.01 22.34
C ASP A 291 -2.88 -0.71 23.02
N THR A 292 -3.90 -0.83 23.87
CA THR A 292 -4.58 0.20 24.66
C THR A 292 -3.75 0.85 25.76
N GLU A 293 -2.70 0.20 26.27
CA GLU A 293 -2.03 0.64 27.50
C GLU A 293 -0.78 1.52 27.28
N ALA A 294 -0.30 1.64 26.05
CA ALA A 294 0.88 2.43 25.72
C ALA A 294 0.68 3.19 24.41
N GLY A 295 -0.17 4.23 24.44
CA GLY A 295 -0.23 5.23 23.38
C GLY A 295 1.12 5.95 23.28
N SER A 296 2.05 5.35 22.52
CA SER A 296 3.34 5.96 22.24
C SER A 296 3.09 7.27 21.50
N LYS A 297 3.88 8.31 21.79
CA LYS A 297 3.77 9.61 21.10
C LYS A 297 3.77 9.45 19.58
N THR A 298 4.54 8.48 19.07
CA THR A 298 4.59 8.10 17.66
C THR A 298 3.26 7.58 17.12
N GLN A 299 2.52 6.77 17.89
CA GLN A 299 1.21 6.25 17.49
C GLN A 299 0.16 7.35 17.43
N ASN A 300 0.23 8.30 18.36
CA ASN A 300 -0.67 9.45 18.38
C ASN A 300 -0.42 10.39 17.18
N GLU A 301 0.83 10.49 16.71
CA GLU A 301 1.21 11.19 15.48
C GLU A 301 0.79 10.42 14.23
N LEU A 302 0.96 9.10 14.20
CA LEU A 302 0.46 8.25 13.11
C LEU A 302 -1.07 8.34 12.98
N ALA A 303 -1.77 8.35 14.12
CA ALA A 303 -3.21 8.56 14.19
C ALA A 303 -3.63 9.94 13.63
N SER A 304 -2.90 11.02 13.97
CA SER A 304 -3.20 12.34 13.41
C SER A 304 -2.95 12.41 11.91
N HIS A 305 -1.89 11.76 11.41
CA HIS A 305 -1.62 11.62 9.98
C HIS A 305 -2.73 10.83 9.26
N LEU A 306 -3.20 9.71 9.82
CA LEU A 306 -4.30 8.94 9.25
C LEU A 306 -5.58 9.75 9.16
N ILE A 307 -5.94 10.47 10.23
CA ILE A 307 -7.14 11.32 10.25
C ILE A 307 -7.04 12.41 9.19
N ALA A 308 -5.90 13.11 9.13
CA ALA A 308 -5.67 14.16 8.13
C ALA A 308 -5.76 13.60 6.70
N LEU A 309 -5.20 12.42 6.45
CA LEU A 309 -5.23 11.76 5.15
C LEU A 309 -6.67 11.40 4.75
N VAL A 310 -7.43 10.71 5.61
CA VAL A 310 -8.80 10.27 5.28
C VAL A 310 -9.73 11.46 5.04
N LEU A 311 -9.56 12.53 5.82
CA LEU A 311 -10.33 13.76 5.63
C LEU A 311 -9.92 14.53 4.36
N ARG A 312 -8.66 14.41 3.92
CA ARG A 312 -8.18 15.01 2.66
C ARG A 312 -8.70 14.30 1.42
N LEU A 313 -8.94 12.98 1.48
CA LEU A 313 -9.45 12.24 0.31
C LEU A 313 -10.90 12.64 -0.02
N PRO A 314 -11.18 13.14 -1.23
CA PRO A 314 -12.53 13.56 -1.62
C PRO A 314 -13.46 12.38 -1.90
N ASN A 315 -12.93 11.26 -2.41
CA ASN A 315 -13.74 10.15 -2.94
C ASN A 315 -13.98 9.01 -1.94
N GLU A 316 -13.40 9.09 -0.75
CA GLU A 316 -13.54 8.06 0.30
C GLU A 316 -14.50 8.56 1.37
N TYR A 317 -15.66 7.92 1.48
CA TYR A 317 -16.71 8.30 2.43
C TYR A 317 -16.98 7.22 3.48
N ASP A 318 -16.34 6.07 3.39
CA ASP A 318 -16.49 5.00 4.38
C ASP A 318 -15.56 5.23 5.57
N PHE A 319 -16.14 5.51 6.75
CA PHE A 319 -15.40 5.72 8.00
C PHE A 319 -15.55 4.54 8.97
N THR A 320 -16.22 3.46 8.58
CA THR A 320 -16.49 2.31 9.45
C THR A 320 -15.20 1.64 9.92
N THR A 321 -14.22 1.51 9.02
CA THR A 321 -12.90 0.95 9.32
C THR A 321 -12.14 1.74 10.38
N LEU A 322 -12.31 3.06 10.42
CA LEU A 322 -11.69 3.92 11.42
C LEU A 322 -12.35 3.81 12.80
N SER A 323 -13.66 3.57 12.85
CA SER A 323 -14.39 3.43 14.13
C SER A 323 -13.92 2.25 14.98
N ASN A 324 -13.39 1.21 14.33
CA ASN A 324 -12.85 0.03 15.00
C ASN A 324 -11.44 0.26 15.59
N LEU A 325 -10.74 1.32 15.18
CA LEU A 325 -9.38 1.60 15.62
C LEU A 325 -9.39 2.36 16.95
N GLN A 326 -9.06 1.66 18.03
CA GLN A 326 -9.01 2.24 19.38
C GLN A 326 -7.89 3.29 19.52
N ALA A 327 -6.82 3.16 18.74
CA ALA A 327 -5.72 4.13 18.68
C ALA A 327 -6.17 5.56 18.27
N LEU A 328 -7.32 5.69 17.59
CA LEU A 328 -7.86 6.98 17.17
C LEU A 328 -8.62 7.73 18.28
N GLN A 329 -8.81 7.11 19.46
CA GLN A 329 -9.47 7.77 20.60
C GLN A 329 -8.57 8.79 21.32
N GLN A 330 -7.24 8.68 21.20
CA GLN A 330 -6.27 9.60 21.82
C GLN A 330 -5.22 10.12 20.82
N PRO A 331 -5.59 10.85 19.76
CA PRO A 331 -4.61 11.42 18.84
C PRO A 331 -3.79 12.53 19.49
N SER A 332 -2.63 12.85 18.91
CA SER A 332 -1.74 13.91 19.39
C SER A 332 -2.44 15.28 19.46
N THR A 333 -3.43 15.49 18.59
CA THR A 333 -4.22 16.72 18.52
C THR A 333 -5.68 16.42 18.85
N GLN A 334 -6.15 16.90 19.99
CA GLN A 334 -7.55 16.78 20.45
C GLN A 334 -8.57 17.32 19.44
N VAL A 335 -8.18 18.29 18.61
CA VAL A 335 -9.03 18.87 17.56
C VAL A 335 -9.34 17.85 16.46
N LEU A 336 -8.37 17.02 16.07
CA LEU A 336 -8.57 16.02 15.00
C LEU A 336 -9.49 14.89 15.45
N SER A 337 -9.43 14.46 16.71
CA SER A 337 -10.41 13.50 17.25
C SER A 337 -11.81 14.11 17.33
N GLN A 338 -11.94 15.39 17.70
CA GLN A 338 -13.24 16.06 17.72
C GLN A 338 -13.86 16.14 16.32
N VAL A 339 -13.06 16.51 15.30
CA VAL A 339 -13.52 16.51 13.91
C VAL A 339 -13.87 15.09 13.47
N LEU A 340 -13.03 14.09 13.74
CA LEU A 340 -13.34 12.70 13.40
C LEU A 340 -14.64 12.23 14.08
N ASN A 341 -14.86 12.58 15.35
CA ASN A 341 -16.08 12.23 16.07
C ASN A 341 -17.32 12.82 15.41
N VAL A 342 -17.26 14.04 14.85
CA VAL A 342 -18.33 14.62 14.04
C VAL A 342 -18.58 13.81 12.76
N PHE A 343 -17.54 13.23 12.14
CA PHE A 343 -17.69 12.33 11.00
C PHE A 343 -18.17 10.91 11.39
N LEU A 344 -17.96 10.47 12.62
CA LEU A 344 -18.38 9.14 13.09
C LEU A 344 -19.76 9.11 13.75
N GLN A 345 -20.17 10.19 14.41
CA GLN A 345 -21.46 10.24 15.12
C GLN A 345 -22.64 10.26 14.15
N PRO A 346 -23.60 9.33 14.27
CA PRO A 346 -24.81 9.31 13.43
C PRO A 346 -25.67 10.55 13.73
N GLY A 347 -26.17 11.21 12.69
CA GLY A 347 -26.96 12.44 12.80
C GLY A 347 -26.18 13.73 13.01
N SER A 348 -24.83 13.70 13.00
CA SER A 348 -24.05 14.94 13.14
C SER A 348 -24.23 15.85 11.93
N THR A 349 -24.53 17.12 12.20
CA THR A 349 -24.94 18.10 11.20
C THR A 349 -23.80 19.06 10.90
N VAL A 350 -23.84 19.74 9.74
CA VAL A 350 -22.88 20.81 9.37
C VAL A 350 -22.73 21.87 10.47
N GLN A 351 -23.79 22.10 11.24
CA GLN A 351 -23.81 23.00 12.40
C GLN A 351 -22.87 22.55 13.53
N ASP A 352 -22.69 21.26 13.76
CA ASP A 352 -21.77 20.75 14.79
C ASP A 352 -20.32 21.04 14.39
N LEU A 353 -20.01 20.89 13.10
CA LEU A 353 -18.70 21.29 12.55
C LEU A 353 -18.50 22.81 12.66
N ASP A 354 -19.52 23.61 12.35
CA ASP A 354 -19.45 25.07 12.48
C ASP A 354 -19.28 25.54 13.93
N GLN A 355 -19.89 24.85 14.89
CA GLN A 355 -19.69 25.09 16.33
C GLN A 355 -18.25 24.78 16.76
N LEU A 356 -17.64 23.71 16.25
CA LEU A 356 -16.23 23.41 16.51
C LEU A 356 -15.29 24.44 15.86
N LEU A 357 -15.60 24.85 14.62
CA LEU A 357 -14.83 25.86 13.88
C LEU A 357 -14.96 27.27 14.46
N SER A 358 -15.98 27.53 15.29
CA SER A 358 -16.15 28.81 16.00
C SER A 358 -15.05 29.09 17.03
N SER A 359 -14.20 28.09 17.32
CA SER A 359 -12.97 28.29 18.09
C SER A 359 -11.81 28.66 17.16
N ASP A 360 -11.38 29.93 17.19
CA ASP A 360 -10.36 30.51 16.29
C ASP A 360 -8.99 29.76 16.27
N SER A 361 -8.70 28.92 17.27
CA SER A 361 -7.47 28.12 17.31
C SER A 361 -7.51 26.87 16.43
N VAL A 362 -8.69 26.44 15.97
CA VAL A 362 -8.91 25.19 15.24
C VAL A 362 -8.58 25.32 13.75
N VAL A 363 -9.02 26.42 13.13
CA VAL A 363 -8.80 26.69 11.70
C VAL A 363 -7.32 26.66 11.28
N PRO A 364 -6.37 27.37 11.95
CA PRO A 364 -4.97 27.33 11.56
C PRO A 364 -4.32 25.95 11.79
N GLN A 365 -4.83 25.16 12.74
CA GLN A 365 -4.37 23.79 12.93
C GLN A 365 -4.83 22.89 11.77
N LEU A 366 -6.08 22.99 11.32
CA LEU A 366 -6.58 22.24 10.17
C LEU A 366 -5.82 22.59 8.88
N GLU A 367 -5.54 23.87 8.66
CA GLU A 367 -4.76 24.34 7.53
C GLU A 367 -3.32 23.80 7.56
N SER A 368 -2.70 23.69 8.75
CA SER A 368 -1.36 23.08 8.88
C SER A 368 -1.30 21.61 8.44
N PHE A 369 -2.42 20.89 8.56
CA PHE A 369 -2.55 19.50 8.09
C PHE A 369 -3.06 19.42 6.64
N GLY A 370 -3.25 20.56 5.96
CA GLY A 370 -3.73 20.64 4.58
C GLY A 370 -5.21 20.29 4.43
N LEU A 371 -6.02 20.50 5.47
CA LEU A 371 -7.47 20.31 5.42
C LEU A 371 -8.14 21.64 5.07
N GLU A 372 -8.85 21.64 3.95
CA GLU A 372 -9.67 22.78 3.53
C GLU A 372 -11.07 22.66 4.12
N VAL A 373 -11.48 23.67 4.89
CA VAL A 373 -12.75 23.69 5.62
C VAL A 373 -13.96 23.50 4.68
N GLU A 374 -13.93 24.13 3.51
CA GLU A 374 -15.01 24.01 2.52
C GLU A 374 -15.18 22.58 1.99
N LYS A 375 -14.06 21.90 1.68
CA LYS A 375 -14.07 20.50 1.25
C LYS A 375 -14.63 19.58 2.33
N LEU A 376 -14.29 19.83 3.60
CA LEU A 376 -14.85 19.08 4.72
C LEU A 376 -16.36 19.29 4.86
N LYS A 377 -16.84 20.53 4.77
CA LYS A 377 -18.28 20.84 4.80
C LYS A 377 -19.02 20.16 3.65
N ASN A 378 -18.46 20.22 2.45
CA ASN A 378 -19.05 19.56 1.27
C ASN A 378 -19.09 18.04 1.44
N LYS A 379 -18.03 17.45 1.99
CA LYS A 379 -17.97 16.02 2.31
C LYS A 379 -19.04 15.62 3.34
N LEU A 380 -19.18 16.41 4.41
CA LEU A 380 -20.18 16.18 5.45
C LEU A 380 -21.62 16.30 4.92
N ARG A 381 -21.88 17.26 4.03
CA ARG A 381 -23.16 17.40 3.33
C ARG A 381 -23.55 16.15 2.54
N LEU A 382 -22.61 15.61 1.75
CA LEU A 382 -22.84 14.39 0.97
C LEU A 382 -23.10 13.16 1.87
N ILE A 383 -22.36 13.05 2.98
CA ILE A 383 -22.56 11.99 3.97
C ILE A 383 -23.96 12.08 4.58
N ASN A 384 -24.39 13.27 5.02
CA ASN A 384 -25.72 13.47 5.62
C ASN A 384 -26.85 13.19 4.63
N LEU A 385 -26.67 13.57 3.36
CA LEU A 385 -27.61 13.25 2.31
C LEU A 385 -27.74 11.73 2.11
N SER A 386 -26.62 11.01 2.11
CA SER A 386 -26.61 9.56 1.97
C SER A 386 -27.28 8.84 3.16
N GLU A 387 -27.12 9.36 4.38
CA GLU A 387 -27.76 8.85 5.60
C GLU A 387 -29.28 9.06 5.60
N LEU A 388 -29.75 10.21 5.11
CA LEU A 388 -31.18 10.41 4.89
C LEU A 388 -31.73 9.44 3.83
N CYS A 389 -30.98 9.22 2.75
CA CYS A 389 -31.36 8.30 1.69
C CYS A 389 -31.34 6.84 2.15
N SER A 390 -30.42 6.42 3.04
CA SER A 390 -30.34 5.06 3.58
C SER A 390 -31.55 4.70 4.44
N THR A 391 -32.09 5.67 5.19
CA THR A 391 -33.33 5.49 5.96
C THR A 391 -34.56 5.34 5.05
N ARG A 392 -34.51 5.89 3.84
CA ARG A 392 -35.65 6.01 2.90
C ARG A 392 -35.46 5.24 1.59
N VAL A 393 -34.73 4.12 1.61
CA VAL A 393 -34.52 3.28 0.42
C VAL A 393 -35.87 2.75 -0.09
N GLY A 394 -36.17 2.99 -1.37
CA GLY A 394 -37.43 2.61 -2.02
C GLY A 394 -38.59 3.58 -1.78
N GLN A 395 -38.33 4.78 -1.25
CA GLN A 395 -39.33 5.84 -1.06
C GLN A 395 -38.97 7.10 -1.87
N ARG A 396 -39.96 7.98 -2.05
CA ARG A 396 -39.76 9.32 -2.62
C ARG A 396 -39.40 10.29 -1.51
N VAL A 397 -38.22 10.90 -1.59
CA VAL A 397 -37.75 11.93 -0.66
C VAL A 397 -38.08 13.31 -1.25
N PRO A 398 -38.82 14.17 -0.54
CA PRO A 398 -39.11 15.53 -1.02
C PRO A 398 -37.89 16.45 -0.89
N TYR A 399 -37.72 17.38 -1.82
CA TYR A 399 -36.56 18.29 -1.83
C TYR A 399 -36.47 19.19 -0.58
N ASN A 400 -37.61 19.52 0.05
CA ASN A 400 -37.64 20.29 1.30
C ASN A 400 -36.96 19.56 2.48
N GLU A 401 -37.04 18.23 2.55
CA GLU A 401 -36.33 17.46 3.58
C GLU A 401 -34.83 17.44 3.30
N ILE A 402 -34.44 17.36 2.01
CA ILE A 402 -33.05 17.37 1.58
C ILE A 402 -32.39 18.73 1.86
N SER A 403 -33.05 19.84 1.51
CA SER A 403 -32.52 21.20 1.73
C SER A 403 -32.28 21.50 3.20
N LYS A 404 -33.19 21.04 4.09
CA LYS A 404 -33.04 21.14 5.55
C LYS A 404 -31.80 20.40 6.05
N VAL A 405 -31.57 19.16 5.61
CA VAL A 405 -30.42 18.36 6.07
C VAL A 405 -29.09 18.91 5.55
N LEU A 406 -29.07 19.43 4.32
CA LEU A 406 -27.89 20.04 3.73
C LEU A 406 -27.54 21.43 4.32
N ASN A 407 -28.44 22.01 5.13
CA ASN A 407 -28.36 23.39 5.62
C ASN A 407 -27.94 24.37 4.52
N LEU A 408 -28.63 24.30 3.38
CA LEU A 408 -28.48 25.30 2.34
C LEU A 408 -29.19 26.58 2.81
N SER A 409 -28.59 27.32 3.72
CA SER A 409 -28.98 28.71 3.94
C SER A 409 -28.53 29.47 2.70
N ILE A 410 -29.46 29.79 1.81
CA ILE A 410 -29.20 30.85 0.84
C ILE A 410 -28.71 32.05 1.64
N SER A 411 -27.52 32.53 1.32
CA SER A 411 -27.12 33.89 1.65
C SER A 411 -28.12 34.81 0.95
N THR A 412 -29.18 35.13 1.68
CA THR A 412 -30.13 36.23 1.45
C THR A 412 -29.43 37.36 0.68
N ASN A 413 -29.83 37.69 -0.55
CA ASN A 413 -31.00 38.54 -0.76
C ASN A 413 -31.58 38.63 -2.19
N GLU A 414 -31.26 37.75 -3.15
CA GLU A 414 -31.78 37.95 -4.55
C GLU A 414 -32.21 36.69 -5.32
N GLY A 415 -32.18 35.48 -4.74
CA GLY A 415 -32.52 34.24 -5.44
C GLY A 415 -33.96 33.78 -5.22
N GLY A 416 -34.72 33.54 -6.30
CA GLY A 416 -36.08 33.01 -6.24
C GLY A 416 -36.15 31.52 -5.87
N GLU A 417 -37.35 31.03 -5.53
CA GLU A 417 -37.62 29.63 -5.11
C GLU A 417 -37.02 28.54 -6.04
N GLY A 418 -36.79 28.86 -7.33
CA GLY A 418 -36.16 27.95 -8.28
C GLY A 418 -34.67 27.70 -8.04
N GLU A 419 -33.93 28.64 -7.45
CA GLU A 419 -32.47 28.48 -7.25
C GLU A 419 -32.15 27.47 -6.13
N GLU A 420 -33.00 27.36 -5.10
CA GLU A 420 -32.85 26.33 -4.06
C GLU A 420 -32.99 24.92 -4.65
N GLU A 421 -33.97 24.74 -5.52
CA GLU A 421 -34.27 23.46 -6.16
C GLU A 421 -33.12 23.03 -7.06
N GLU A 422 -32.58 23.95 -7.88
CA GLU A 422 -31.41 23.69 -8.73
C GLU A 422 -30.17 23.30 -7.92
N LEU A 423 -29.91 23.99 -6.79
CA LEU A 423 -28.80 23.65 -5.90
C LEU A 423 -28.98 22.26 -5.29
N VAL A 424 -30.18 21.91 -4.83
CA VAL A 424 -30.48 20.57 -4.30
C VAL A 424 -30.27 19.50 -5.38
N GLU A 425 -30.72 19.75 -6.61
CA GLU A 425 -30.50 18.82 -7.73
C GLU A 425 -29.01 18.61 -8.01
N ASN A 426 -28.21 19.68 -8.01
CA ASN A 426 -26.75 19.57 -8.17
C ASN A 426 -26.11 18.71 -7.06
N TRP A 427 -26.51 18.90 -5.80
CA TRP A 427 -26.02 18.07 -4.69
C TRP A 427 -26.42 16.60 -4.80
N VAL A 428 -27.65 16.32 -5.25
CA VAL A 428 -28.11 14.94 -5.50
C VAL A 428 -27.33 14.32 -6.65
N ILE A 429 -27.06 15.07 -7.73
CA ILE A 429 -26.22 14.62 -8.84
C ILE A 429 -24.81 14.31 -8.36
N ASP A 430 -24.21 15.17 -7.53
CA ASP A 430 -22.88 14.95 -6.97
C ASP A 430 -22.83 13.71 -6.06
N ALA A 431 -23.88 13.47 -5.27
CA ALA A 431 -24.02 12.24 -4.47
C ALA A 431 -24.14 10.97 -5.33
N ILE A 432 -24.81 11.06 -6.49
CA ILE A 432 -24.88 9.98 -7.47
C ILE A 432 -23.52 9.75 -8.14
N ARG A 433 -22.83 10.83 -8.54
CA ARG A 433 -21.47 10.76 -9.11
C ARG A 433 -20.46 10.15 -8.14
N ALA A 434 -20.59 10.48 -6.85
CA ALA A 434 -19.79 9.90 -5.78
C ALA A 434 -20.16 8.42 -5.48
N GLY A 435 -21.23 7.88 -6.08
CA GLY A 435 -21.68 6.51 -5.86
C GLY A 435 -22.30 6.24 -4.49
N LEU A 436 -22.59 7.29 -3.71
CA LEU A 436 -23.20 7.17 -2.39
C LEU A 436 -24.68 6.81 -2.48
N VAL A 437 -25.36 7.33 -3.50
CA VAL A 437 -26.80 7.13 -3.71
C VAL A 437 -27.05 6.81 -5.18
N SER A 438 -28.02 5.96 -5.45
CA SER A 438 -28.54 5.73 -6.80
C SER A 438 -30.04 5.87 -6.79
N GLY A 439 -30.57 6.55 -7.80
CA GLY A 439 -31.97 6.91 -7.83
C GLY A 439 -32.35 7.64 -9.11
N ARG A 440 -33.63 8.01 -9.20
CA ARG A 440 -34.17 8.82 -10.31
C ARG A 440 -34.67 10.15 -9.75
N LEU A 441 -34.22 11.25 -10.34
CA LEU A 441 -34.74 12.58 -10.04
C LEU A 441 -36.08 12.76 -10.77
N GLN A 442 -37.11 13.22 -10.04
CA GLN A 442 -38.40 13.58 -10.60
C GLN A 442 -38.56 15.10 -10.48
N SER A 443 -37.91 15.84 -11.38
CA SER A 443 -37.87 17.31 -11.36
C SER A 443 -39.29 17.92 -11.36
N SER A 444 -40.24 17.35 -12.10
CA SER A 444 -41.64 17.81 -12.14
C SER A 444 -42.40 17.67 -10.81
N GLU A 445 -41.99 16.73 -9.94
CA GLU A 445 -42.64 16.47 -8.66
C GLU A 445 -41.81 16.96 -7.46
N THR A 446 -40.64 17.59 -7.71
CA THR A 446 -39.66 18.00 -6.68
C THR A 446 -39.34 16.90 -5.67
N LYS A 447 -39.20 15.68 -6.19
CA LYS A 447 -38.95 14.46 -5.41
C LYS A 447 -37.81 13.66 -6.00
N PHE A 448 -37.06 13.03 -5.11
CA PHE A 448 -36.00 12.09 -5.44
C PHE A 448 -36.42 10.66 -5.11
N TRP A 449 -36.40 9.77 -6.09
CA TRP A 449 -36.67 8.35 -5.89
C TRP A 449 -35.37 7.59 -5.59
N VAL A 450 -35.21 7.10 -4.36
CA VAL A 450 -34.00 6.38 -3.93
C VAL A 450 -34.13 4.90 -4.24
N THR A 451 -33.21 4.35 -5.03
CA THR A 451 -33.14 2.92 -5.36
C THR A 451 -32.12 2.17 -4.51
N LYS A 452 -30.96 2.78 -4.26
CA LYS A 452 -29.91 2.27 -3.37
C LYS A 452 -29.24 3.45 -2.68
N ALA A 453 -28.87 3.28 -1.42
CA ALA A 453 -28.03 4.22 -0.70
C ALA A 453 -27.03 3.44 0.14
N THR A 454 -25.80 3.94 0.22
CA THR A 454 -24.75 3.43 1.10
C THR A 454 -24.80 4.23 2.40
N SER A 455 -24.75 3.54 3.56
CA SER A 455 -24.59 4.20 4.87
C SER A 455 -23.09 4.33 5.18
N PRO A 456 -22.49 5.53 5.12
CA PRO A 456 -21.05 5.72 5.26
C PRO A 456 -20.51 5.68 6.70
N ARG A 457 -21.37 5.83 7.72
CA ARG A 457 -20.94 6.07 9.12
C ARG A 457 -20.86 4.81 9.97
N SER A 458 -21.87 3.93 9.94
CA SER A 458 -21.84 2.64 10.63
C SER A 458 -22.96 1.72 10.17
N PHE A 459 -22.66 0.42 10.05
CA PHE A 459 -23.66 -0.64 9.88
C PHE A 459 -23.80 -1.41 11.20
N GLY A 460 -24.75 -0.97 12.01
CA GLY A 460 -24.93 -1.43 13.39
C GLY A 460 -25.94 -2.57 13.54
N LYS A 461 -26.19 -2.94 14.80
CA LYS A 461 -27.19 -3.96 15.16
C LYS A 461 -28.60 -3.61 14.68
N ASP A 462 -28.99 -2.34 14.79
CA ASP A 462 -30.32 -1.88 14.37
C ASP A 462 -30.55 -2.08 12.87
N GLU A 463 -29.52 -1.84 12.06
CA GLU A 463 -29.56 -2.07 10.61
C GLU A 463 -29.62 -3.57 10.27
N TRP A 464 -28.91 -4.41 11.04
CA TRP A 464 -29.02 -5.88 10.95
C TRP A 464 -30.43 -6.38 11.27
N GLU A 465 -31.09 -5.82 12.29
CA GLU A 465 -32.47 -6.19 12.67
C GLU A 465 -33.47 -5.82 11.57
N VAL A 466 -33.32 -4.63 10.95
CA VAL A 466 -34.15 -4.21 9.81
C VAL A 466 -33.92 -5.12 8.60
N LEU A 467 -32.67 -5.48 8.32
CA LEU A 467 -32.33 -6.39 7.22
C LEU A 467 -32.92 -7.78 7.46
N GLU A 468 -32.80 -8.31 8.68
CA GLU A 468 -33.37 -9.60 9.07
C GLU A 468 -34.88 -9.62 8.86
N LYS A 469 -35.58 -8.56 9.29
CA LYS A 469 -37.03 -8.45 9.10
C LYS A 469 -37.41 -8.48 7.61
N ARG A 470 -36.73 -7.69 6.78
CA ARG A 470 -36.97 -7.66 5.32
C ARG A 470 -36.68 -9.01 4.66
N LEU A 471 -35.61 -9.69 5.07
CA LEU A 471 -35.27 -11.03 4.57
C LEU A 471 -36.32 -12.07 4.97
N ARG A 472 -36.87 -11.98 6.18
CA ARG A 472 -37.97 -12.86 6.63
C ARG A 472 -39.25 -12.62 5.82
N GLU A 473 -39.61 -11.37 5.54
CA GLU A 473 -40.75 -11.01 4.70
C GLU A 473 -40.55 -11.50 3.25
N TRP A 474 -39.34 -11.32 2.71
CA TRP A 474 -39.00 -11.79 1.37
C TRP A 474 -39.03 -13.32 1.27
N ARG A 475 -38.50 -14.02 2.28
CA ARG A 475 -38.61 -15.47 2.38
C ARG A 475 -40.06 -15.93 2.40
N GLY A 476 -40.91 -15.30 3.21
CA GLY A 476 -42.35 -15.61 3.24
C GLY A 476 -43.04 -15.36 1.90
N SER A 477 -42.64 -14.31 1.17
CA SER A 477 -43.15 -14.03 -0.17
C SER A 477 -42.73 -15.10 -1.19
N LEU A 478 -41.49 -15.56 -1.13
CA LEU A 478 -41.00 -16.66 -1.98
C LEU A 478 -41.70 -17.98 -1.65
N ASP A 479 -41.93 -18.27 -0.37
CA ASP A 479 -42.67 -19.47 0.06
C ASP A 479 -44.11 -19.43 -0.47
N SER A 480 -44.79 -18.28 -0.42
CA SER A 480 -46.13 -18.09 -0.98
C SER A 480 -46.19 -18.26 -2.51
N ILE A 481 -45.16 -17.76 -3.23
CA ILE A 481 -45.03 -17.99 -4.67
C ILE A 481 -44.80 -19.48 -4.96
N LEU A 482 -43.94 -20.14 -4.18
CA LEU A 482 -43.64 -21.55 -4.33
C LEU A 482 -44.87 -22.43 -4.05
N GLU A 483 -45.68 -22.09 -3.06
CA GLU A 483 -46.99 -22.72 -2.82
C GLU A 483 -47.95 -22.49 -3.98
N SER A 484 -48.01 -21.28 -4.52
CA SER A 484 -48.88 -20.96 -5.67
C SER A 484 -48.45 -21.70 -6.94
N VAL A 485 -47.14 -21.87 -7.17
CA VAL A 485 -46.60 -22.66 -8.27
C VAL A 485 -46.88 -24.15 -8.05
N LYS A 486 -46.66 -24.69 -6.85
CA LYS A 486 -47.03 -26.09 -6.52
C LYS A 486 -48.51 -26.35 -6.71
N ARG A 487 -49.38 -25.42 -6.29
CA ARG A 487 -50.83 -25.49 -6.48
C ARG A 487 -51.19 -25.39 -7.97
N GLY A 488 -50.52 -24.54 -8.73
CA GLY A 488 -50.68 -24.47 -10.19
C GLY A 488 -50.25 -25.74 -10.91
N LEU A 489 -49.15 -26.36 -10.46
CA LEU A 489 -48.66 -27.63 -11.00
C LEU A 489 -49.59 -28.80 -10.65
N ALA A 490 -50.11 -28.84 -9.41
CA ALA A 490 -51.05 -29.86 -8.97
C ALA A 490 -52.46 -29.67 -9.58
N GLY A 491 -52.89 -28.42 -9.76
CA GLY A 491 -54.15 -28.05 -10.44
C GLY A 491 -54.09 -28.26 -11.96
N GLY A 492 -52.91 -28.15 -12.57
CA GLY A 492 -52.68 -28.46 -13.98
C GLY A 492 -52.87 -29.93 -14.36
N VAL A 493 -52.89 -30.85 -13.39
CA VAL A 493 -53.23 -32.27 -13.60
C VAL A 493 -54.72 -32.53 -13.39
N ALA A 494 -55.45 -31.65 -12.71
CA ALA A 494 -56.89 -31.79 -12.45
C ALA A 494 -57.80 -31.05 -13.46
N GLN A 495 -57.24 -30.18 -14.30
CA GLN A 495 -58.03 -29.32 -15.20
C GLN A 495 -57.75 -29.54 -16.69
N ALA A 496 -57.35 -30.77 -17.06
CA ALA A 496 -57.36 -31.28 -18.44
C ALA A 496 -58.57 -32.21 -18.72
N GLY A 497 -59.58 -32.24 -17.83
CA GLY A 497 -60.67 -33.23 -17.88
C GLY A 497 -62.08 -32.68 -17.66
N ALA A 498 -62.35 -31.40 -17.92
CA ALA A 498 -63.72 -30.88 -17.84
C ALA A 498 -63.97 -29.73 -18.84
N GLN A 499 -64.01 -30.09 -20.13
CA GLN A 499 -64.79 -29.36 -21.15
C GLN A 499 -65.91 -30.31 -21.62
N ASP A 500 -67.13 -30.08 -21.12
CA ASP A 500 -68.38 -30.02 -21.90
C ASP A 500 -69.59 -30.23 -20.98
N VAL A 501 -70.20 -29.14 -20.52
CA VAL A 501 -71.67 -29.05 -20.37
C VAL A 501 -72.12 -27.62 -20.71
N VAL A 502 -72.49 -27.45 -21.97
CA VAL A 502 -73.74 -26.79 -22.44
C VAL A 502 -74.07 -25.37 -21.96
N VAL A 503 -73.81 -24.43 -22.88
CA VAL A 503 -74.72 -23.37 -23.40
C VAL A 503 -76.06 -23.16 -22.67
N SER A 504 -76.16 -22.04 -21.94
CA SER A 504 -77.29 -21.09 -21.81
C SER A 504 -76.89 -20.12 -20.68
N SER A 505 -76.83 -18.80 -20.78
CA SER A 505 -77.64 -17.84 -21.52
C SER A 505 -76.93 -16.47 -21.50
N ARG A 506 -77.05 -15.74 -22.62
CA ARG A 506 -76.74 -14.31 -22.79
C ARG A 506 -77.33 -13.43 -21.67
N SER A 507 -76.57 -12.42 -21.19
CA SER A 507 -76.88 -10.97 -21.34
C SER A 507 -76.21 -10.08 -20.27
N ALA A 508 -75.72 -8.91 -20.72
CA ALA A 508 -75.33 -7.68 -19.97
C ALA A 508 -73.98 -7.70 -19.22
N GLY A 509 -73.05 -6.74 -19.31
CA GLY A 509 -72.89 -5.46 -20.02
C GLY A 509 -71.44 -4.97 -19.73
N ALA A 510 -70.68 -4.58 -20.76
CA ALA A 510 -70.26 -3.19 -21.07
C ALA A 510 -69.34 -2.46 -20.04
N GLY A 511 -68.15 -2.06 -20.52
CA GLY A 511 -67.24 -1.03 -19.97
C GLY A 511 -65.92 -1.61 -19.44
N GLY A 512 -64.71 -1.36 -19.95
CA GLY A 512 -64.17 -0.26 -20.75
C GLY A 512 -62.97 0.34 -20.00
N ARG A 513 -61.73 0.08 -20.43
CA ARG A 513 -60.57 0.90 -20.04
C ARG A 513 -59.40 0.74 -21.03
N GLU A 514 -59.10 1.86 -21.67
CA GLU A 514 -58.16 2.07 -22.77
C GLU A 514 -56.69 1.90 -22.37
N ALA A 515 -55.90 1.56 -23.38
CA ALA A 515 -54.45 1.61 -23.41
C ALA A 515 -53.95 3.04 -23.70
N THR A 516 -52.84 3.44 -23.08
CA THR A 516 -51.97 4.48 -23.62
C THR A 516 -50.51 4.04 -23.51
N ASN A 517 -49.89 3.90 -24.69
CA ASN A 517 -48.45 3.83 -24.92
C ASN A 517 -47.87 5.24 -24.78
N GLU A 518 -46.81 5.44 -24.00
CA GLU A 518 -45.85 6.53 -24.25
C GLU A 518 -44.41 6.04 -24.10
N LYS A 519 -43.59 6.53 -25.02
CA LYS A 519 -42.20 6.15 -25.32
C LYS A 519 -41.26 6.53 -24.17
N GLU A 520 -40.58 5.54 -23.59
CA GLU A 520 -39.40 5.77 -22.76
C GLU A 520 -38.16 5.97 -23.64
N MET A 521 -37.52 7.13 -23.50
CA MET A 521 -36.22 7.44 -24.08
C MET A 521 -35.15 7.10 -23.04
N ILE A 522 -34.35 6.09 -23.36
CA ILE A 522 -33.22 5.61 -22.56
C ILE A 522 -32.03 6.53 -22.86
N ALA A 523 -31.48 7.19 -21.84
CA ALA A 523 -30.13 7.73 -21.88
C ALA A 523 -29.24 6.82 -21.03
N VAL A 524 -28.16 6.35 -21.66
CA VAL A 524 -27.11 5.46 -21.14
C VAL A 524 -26.12 6.25 -20.31
#